data_AF-A0A355SV30-F1
#
_entry.id   AF-A0A355SV30-F1
#
_cell.length_a   1.000
_cell.length_b   1.000
_cell.length_c   1.000
_cell.angle_alpha   90.00
_cell.angle_beta   90.00
_cell.angle_gamma   90.00
#
_symmetry.space_group_name_H-M   'P 1'
#
loop_
_entity.id
_entity.type
_entity.pdbx_description
1 polymer ?
#
loop_
_entity_poly.entity_id
_entity_poly.type
_entity_poly.pdbx_seq_one_letter_code
_entity_poly.pdbx_strand_id
1 'polypeptide(L)'
;MKILSIDVGNTSTHYGIVDGQAVTRTGHFPTRTFRDGPSAAFADEIAPLLANVSGISFCSVVPGINANLQASVERFGLPILHLTHESCRGLQLAYPRPAEIGQDRIANAIAVQEYHGVPAIILDMGTAVTFDIITSAGYEGGIIAPGLAVMTR
;
A
#
# COMPACT_ATOMS: atom_id res chain seq x y z
N MET A 1 -5.31 10.28 -14.66
CA MET A 1 -6.51 9.88 -13.88
C MET A 1 -6.09 9.89 -12.43
N LYS A 2 -6.76 10.66 -11.58
CA LYS A 2 -6.28 10.89 -10.21
C LYS A 2 -6.88 9.88 -9.25
N ILE A 3 -6.02 9.20 -8.49
CA ILE A 3 -6.40 8.18 -7.52
C ILE A 3 -5.91 8.60 -6.14
N LEU A 4 -6.78 8.53 -5.13
CA LEU A 4 -6.32 8.57 -3.74
C LEU A 4 -5.74 7.18 -3.42
N SER A 5 -4.43 7.10 -3.23
CA SER A 5 -3.75 5.86 -2.84
C SER A 5 -3.43 5.89 -1.35
N ILE A 6 -3.70 4.79 -0.65
CA ILE A 6 -3.51 4.66 0.80
C ILE A 6 -2.61 3.45 1.06
N ASP A 7 -1.51 3.67 1.78
CA ASP A 7 -0.59 2.62 2.23
C ASP A 7 -0.70 2.44 3.74
N VAL A 8 -1.17 1.27 4.16
CA VAL A 8 -1.41 0.96 5.57
C VAL A 8 -0.26 0.12 6.12
N GLY A 9 0.68 0.80 6.77
CA GLY A 9 1.73 0.17 7.56
C GLY A 9 1.32 -0.13 9.01
N ASN A 10 2.20 -0.80 9.76
CA ASN A 10 1.97 -1.11 11.18
C ASN A 10 1.81 0.12 12.08
N THR A 11 2.60 1.16 11.82
CA THR A 11 2.68 2.36 12.67
C THR A 11 1.88 3.53 12.09
N SER A 12 1.97 3.72 10.78
CA SER A 12 1.40 4.85 10.06
C SER A 12 0.65 4.36 8.83
N THR A 13 -0.50 4.99 8.56
CA THR A 13 -1.27 4.89 7.32
C THR A 13 -1.00 6.15 6.52
N HIS A 14 -0.27 6.03 5.42
CA HIS A 14 0.05 7.13 4.51
C HIS A 14 -1.00 7.23 3.41
N TYR A 15 -1.22 8.44 2.91
CA TYR A 15 -2.05 8.64 1.74
C TYR A 15 -1.46 9.72 0.82
N GLY A 16 -1.87 9.69 -0.44
CA GLY A 16 -1.54 10.71 -1.42
C GLY A 16 -2.43 10.63 -2.66
N ILE A 17 -2.53 11.76 -3.37
CA ILE A 17 -3.19 11.81 -4.68
C ILE A 17 -2.14 11.50 -5.76
N VAL A 18 -2.34 10.38 -6.44
CA VAL A 18 -1.50 9.88 -7.52
C VAL A 18 -2.11 10.28 -8.86
N ASP A 19 -1.32 10.94 -9.71
CA ASP A 19 -1.66 11.26 -11.10
C ASP A 19 -0.49 10.86 -12.02
N GLY A 20 -0.59 9.69 -12.63
CA GLY A 20 0.56 9.07 -13.31
C GLY A 20 1.67 8.75 -12.31
N GLN A 21 2.87 9.27 -12.54
CA GLN A 21 4.03 9.11 -11.64
C GLN A 21 4.13 10.23 -10.58
N ALA A 22 3.25 11.23 -10.61
CA ALA A 22 3.27 12.33 -9.66
C ALA A 22 2.42 12.00 -8.42
N VAL A 23 2.99 12.22 -7.23
CA VAL A 23 2.28 12.14 -5.97
C VAL A 23 2.15 13.54 -5.38
N THR A 24 0.93 13.94 -5.04
CA THR A 24 0.62 15.26 -4.46
C THR A 24 -0.32 15.12 -3.27
N ARG A 25 -0.44 16.18 -2.46
CA ARG A 25 -1.39 16.24 -1.32
C ARG A 25 -1.27 15.02 -0.41
N THR A 26 -0.05 14.76 0.05
CA THR A 26 0.26 13.64 0.93
C THR A 26 -0.05 13.98 2.37
N GLY A 27 -0.31 12.94 3.15
CA GLY A 27 -0.46 13.03 4.60
C GLY A 27 -0.41 11.65 5.22
N HIS A 28 -0.60 11.58 6.53
CA HIS A 28 -0.63 10.30 7.23
C HIS A 28 -1.47 10.38 8.51
N PHE A 29 -1.96 9.22 8.94
CA PHE A 29 -2.57 9.02 10.24
C PHE A 29 -1.87 7.88 10.98
N PRO A 30 -1.84 7.89 12.32
CA PRO A 30 -1.46 6.70 13.07
C PRO A 30 -2.37 5.53 12.70
N THR A 31 -1.84 4.36 12.35
CA THR A 31 -2.63 3.17 11.97
C THR A 31 -3.64 2.79 13.05
N ARG A 32 -3.30 3.03 14.33
CA ARG A 32 -4.18 2.80 15.48
C ARG A 32 -5.51 3.54 15.41
N THR A 33 -5.61 4.61 14.61
CA THR A 33 -6.83 5.42 14.43
C THR A 33 -8.02 4.58 13.95
N PHE A 34 -7.75 3.46 13.26
CA PHE A 34 -8.77 2.58 12.68
C PHE A 34 -9.02 1.31 13.51
N ARG A 35 -8.46 1.18 14.72
CA ARG A 35 -8.59 -0.04 15.54
C ARG A 35 -10.00 -0.24 16.08
N ASP A 36 -10.59 0.83 16.62
CA ASP A 36 -11.86 0.75 17.37
C ASP A 36 -13.08 1.05 16.50
N GLY A 37 -12.88 1.34 15.21
CA GLY A 37 -13.94 1.61 14.26
C GLY A 37 -13.48 2.49 13.10
N PRO A 38 -14.40 2.83 12.18
CA PRO A 38 -14.15 3.82 11.12
C PRO A 38 -13.77 5.18 11.71
N SER A 39 -12.92 5.93 11.01
CA SER A 39 -12.41 7.22 11.48
C SER A 39 -13.07 8.37 10.73
N ALA A 40 -13.95 9.10 11.43
CA ALA A 40 -14.53 10.34 10.91
C ALA A 40 -13.45 11.42 10.68
N ALA A 41 -12.47 11.51 11.59
CA ALA A 41 -11.36 12.47 11.46
C ALA A 41 -10.54 12.22 10.18
N PHE A 42 -10.26 10.95 9.86
CA PHE A 42 -9.58 10.61 8.60
C PHE A 42 -10.45 10.97 7.40
N ALA A 43 -11.74 10.62 7.44
CA ALA A 43 -12.67 10.92 6.35
C ALA A 43 -12.76 12.43 6.10
N ASP A 44 -12.87 13.25 7.15
CA ASP A 44 -12.99 14.70 7.05
C ASP A 44 -11.69 15.34 6.51
N GLU A 45 -10.51 14.80 6.87
CA GLU A 45 -9.22 15.24 6.34
C GLU A 45 -9.10 14.98 4.82
N ILE A 46 -9.52 13.80 4.35
CA ILE A 46 -9.38 13.44 2.93
C ILE A 46 -10.50 14.00 2.06
N ALA A 47 -11.69 14.26 2.60
CA ALA A 47 -12.84 14.76 1.85
C ALA A 47 -12.53 15.94 0.90
N PRO A 48 -11.82 17.01 1.30
CA PRO A 48 -11.48 18.11 0.39
C PRO A 48 -10.54 17.69 -0.76
N LEU A 49 -9.82 16.58 -0.63
CA LEU A 49 -8.89 16.07 -1.65
C LEU A 49 -9.62 15.31 -2.77
N LEU A 50 -10.86 14.86 -2.52
CA LEU A 50 -11.57 13.94 -3.42
C LEU A 50 -12.27 14.60 -4.61
N ALA A 51 -12.35 15.94 -4.66
CA ALA A 51 -13.14 16.67 -5.66
C ALA A 51 -12.80 16.33 -7.12
N ASN A 52 -11.59 15.85 -7.42
CA ASN A 52 -11.15 15.45 -8.76
C ASN A 52 -10.54 14.05 -8.78
N VAL A 53 -10.88 13.21 -7.81
CA VAL A 53 -10.38 11.84 -7.69
C VAL A 53 -11.40 10.89 -8.30
N SER A 54 -10.96 9.97 -9.14
CA SER A 54 -11.82 9.02 -9.86
C SER A 54 -11.99 7.69 -9.12
N GLY A 55 -11.21 7.44 -8.08
CA GLY A 55 -11.22 6.20 -7.32
C GLY A 55 -10.23 6.22 -6.17
N ILE A 56 -10.37 5.25 -5.29
CA ILE A 56 -9.51 5.05 -4.12
C ILE A 56 -8.84 3.69 -4.27
N SER A 57 -7.54 3.63 -4.04
CA SER A 57 -6.81 2.36 -3.90
C SER A 57 -6.18 2.27 -2.52
N PHE A 58 -6.08 1.07 -1.98
CA PHE A 58 -5.29 0.86 -0.77
C PHE A 58 -4.61 -0.50 -0.74
N CYS A 59 -3.46 -0.57 -0.06
CA CYS A 59 -2.81 -1.80 0.37
C CYS A 59 -2.64 -1.76 1.90
N SER A 60 -2.54 -2.93 2.51
CA SER A 60 -2.43 -3.05 3.96
C SER A 60 -1.68 -4.29 4.42
N VAL A 61 -0.76 -4.06 5.36
CA VAL A 61 -0.12 -5.12 6.15
C VAL A 61 -0.76 -5.30 7.53
N VAL A 62 -1.90 -4.65 7.79
CA VAL A 62 -2.63 -4.70 9.06
C VAL A 62 -4.09 -5.12 8.83
N PRO A 63 -4.37 -6.43 8.63
CA PRO A 63 -5.70 -6.90 8.23
C PRO A 63 -6.83 -6.48 9.16
N GLY A 64 -6.55 -6.39 10.47
CA GLY A 64 -7.54 -6.07 11.50
C GLY A 64 -8.19 -4.70 11.39
N ILE A 65 -7.65 -3.79 10.56
CA ILE A 65 -8.24 -2.45 10.37
C ILE A 65 -8.85 -2.23 8.98
N ASN A 66 -8.73 -3.18 8.06
CA ASN A 66 -9.12 -2.99 6.66
C ASN A 66 -10.59 -2.62 6.51
N ALA A 67 -11.48 -3.32 7.24
CA ALA A 67 -12.92 -3.05 7.21
C ALA A 67 -13.24 -1.62 7.72
N ASN A 68 -12.55 -1.17 8.78
CA ASN A 68 -12.75 0.16 9.35
C ASN A 68 -12.24 1.26 8.43
N LEU A 69 -11.06 1.06 7.81
CA LEU A 69 -10.53 1.97 6.79
C LEU A 69 -11.48 2.06 5.59
N GLN A 70 -11.92 0.91 5.07
CA GLN A 70 -12.83 0.85 3.93
C GLN A 70 -14.14 1.58 4.22
N ALA A 71 -14.78 1.30 5.36
CA ALA A 71 -16.00 2.00 5.79
C ALA A 71 -15.80 3.52 5.94
N SER A 72 -14.58 3.97 6.31
CA SER A 72 -14.27 5.40 6.41
C SER A 72 -14.30 6.11 5.05
N VAL A 73 -14.02 5.38 3.96
CA VAL A 73 -13.93 5.93 2.60
C VAL A 73 -15.13 5.57 1.69
N GLU A 74 -15.87 4.51 2.01
CA GLU A 74 -17.07 4.09 1.26
C GLU A 74 -18.13 5.20 1.18
N ARG A 75 -18.22 6.04 2.21
CA ARG A 75 -19.15 7.17 2.27
C ARG A 75 -19.00 8.18 1.13
N PHE A 76 -17.87 8.18 0.42
CA PHE A 76 -17.62 9.07 -0.72
C PHE A 76 -18.17 8.54 -2.04
N GLY A 77 -18.67 7.30 -2.10
CA GLY A 77 -19.28 6.72 -3.31
C GLY A 77 -18.30 6.53 -4.47
N LEU A 78 -16.99 6.57 -4.21
CA LEU A 78 -15.96 6.31 -5.21
C LEU A 78 -15.67 4.80 -5.32
N PRO A 79 -15.29 4.29 -6.51
CA PRO A 79 -14.78 2.93 -6.63
C PRO A 79 -13.55 2.72 -5.75
N ILE A 80 -13.51 1.58 -5.05
CA ILE A 80 -12.41 1.22 -4.15
C ILE A 80 -11.71 -0.03 -4.67
N LEU A 81 -10.39 0.02 -4.79
CA LEU A 81 -9.54 -1.13 -5.07
C LEU A 81 -8.69 -1.46 -3.84
N HIS A 82 -8.98 -2.57 -3.18
CA HIS A 82 -8.07 -3.17 -2.20
C HIS A 82 -7.05 -4.05 -2.93
N LEU A 83 -5.77 -3.67 -2.91
CA LEU A 83 -4.68 -4.47 -3.46
C LEU A 83 -4.37 -5.67 -2.55
N THR A 84 -4.58 -6.87 -3.07
CA THR A 84 -4.27 -8.15 -2.42
C THR A 84 -3.61 -9.07 -3.45
N HIS A 85 -3.17 -10.26 -3.04
CA HIS A 85 -2.69 -11.27 -4.00
C HIS A 85 -3.78 -11.71 -5.00
N GLU A 86 -5.06 -11.59 -4.64
CA GLU A 86 -6.20 -11.99 -5.49
C GLU A 86 -6.60 -10.89 -6.46
N SER A 87 -6.48 -9.62 -6.06
CA SER A 87 -6.81 -8.46 -6.90
C SER A 87 -5.60 -7.93 -7.69
N CYS A 88 -4.38 -8.40 -7.38
CA CYS A 88 -3.17 -8.09 -8.13
C CYS A 88 -3.34 -8.45 -9.62
N ARG A 89 -3.08 -7.48 -10.50
CA ARG A 89 -3.10 -7.65 -11.96
C ARG A 89 -1.81 -7.06 -12.52
N GLY A 90 -1.29 -7.67 -13.59
CA GLY A 90 -0.10 -7.19 -14.28
C GLY A 90 1.24 -7.65 -13.68
N LEU A 91 1.26 -8.13 -12.44
CA LEU A 91 2.44 -8.77 -11.82
C LEU A 91 2.16 -10.25 -11.56
N GLN A 92 3.01 -11.13 -12.10
CA GLN A 92 2.98 -12.55 -11.76
C GLN A 92 3.55 -12.73 -10.35
N LEU A 93 2.83 -13.44 -9.49
CA LEU A 93 3.29 -13.79 -8.14
C LEU A 93 3.82 -15.24 -8.18
N ALA A 94 5.11 -15.39 -8.52
CA ALA A 94 5.77 -16.71 -8.63
C ALA A 94 6.09 -17.34 -7.26
N TYR A 95 6.07 -16.55 -6.19
CA TYR A 95 6.25 -17.03 -4.83
C TYR A 95 5.21 -18.11 -4.47
N PRO A 96 5.60 -19.27 -3.90
CA PRO A 96 4.70 -20.41 -3.70
C PRO A 96 3.47 -20.15 -2.83
N ARG A 97 3.51 -19.12 -1.98
CA ARG A 97 2.41 -18.76 -1.07
C ARG A 97 2.06 -17.28 -1.24
N PRO A 98 1.38 -16.89 -2.34
CA PRO A 98 1.11 -15.48 -2.65
C PRO A 98 0.36 -14.72 -1.54
N ALA A 99 -0.48 -15.43 -0.78
CA ALA A 99 -1.21 -14.86 0.35
C ALA A 99 -0.34 -14.40 1.53
N GLU A 100 0.91 -14.88 1.63
CA GLU A 100 1.87 -14.47 2.67
C GLU A 100 2.65 -13.21 2.28
N ILE A 101 2.52 -12.73 1.04
CA ILE A 101 3.23 -11.53 0.59
C ILE A 101 2.54 -10.30 1.18
N GLY A 102 3.32 -9.42 1.80
CA GLY A 102 2.86 -8.10 2.22
C GLY A 102 2.29 -7.31 1.04
N GLN A 103 1.13 -6.68 1.21
CA GLN A 103 0.46 -5.97 0.12
C GLN A 103 1.26 -4.74 -0.35
N ASP A 104 2.04 -4.14 0.56
CA ASP A 104 3.07 -3.14 0.31
C ASP A 104 4.16 -3.68 -0.63
N ARG A 105 4.66 -4.90 -0.40
CA ARG A 105 5.66 -5.56 -1.24
C ARG A 105 5.13 -5.86 -2.64
N ILE A 106 3.85 -6.22 -2.76
CA ILE A 106 3.16 -6.34 -4.07
C ILE A 106 3.12 -4.98 -4.76
N ALA A 107 2.74 -3.90 -4.06
CA ALA A 107 2.69 -2.55 -4.63
C ALA A 107 4.06 -2.08 -5.13
N ASN A 108 5.10 -2.27 -4.32
CA ASN A 108 6.49 -1.98 -4.67
C ASN A 108 6.92 -2.73 -5.93
N ALA A 109 6.58 -4.02 -6.02
CA ALA A 109 6.92 -4.86 -7.16
C ALA A 109 6.21 -4.43 -8.45
N ILE A 110 4.92 -4.07 -8.38
CA ILE A 110 4.19 -3.51 -9.51
C ILE A 110 4.86 -2.20 -9.98
N ALA A 111 5.18 -1.30 -9.06
CA ALA A 111 5.79 -0.01 -9.37
C ALA A 111 7.16 -0.18 -10.06
N VAL A 112 8.01 -1.09 -9.56
CA VAL A 112 9.32 -1.35 -10.16
C VAL A 112 9.19 -1.99 -11.53
N GLN A 113 8.30 -2.97 -11.71
CA GLN A 113 8.07 -3.58 -13.02
C GLN A 113 7.62 -2.54 -14.06
N GLU A 114 6.72 -1.64 -13.68
CA GLU A 114 6.18 -0.60 -14.58
C GLU A 114 7.20 0.49 -14.90
N TYR A 115 7.95 0.97 -13.91
CA TYR A 115 8.79 2.18 -14.06
C TYR A 115 10.26 1.90 -14.32
N HIS A 116 10.74 0.70 -14.00
CA HIS A 116 12.15 0.33 -14.10
C HIS A 116 12.40 -0.97 -14.86
N GLY A 117 11.36 -1.78 -15.07
CA GLY A 117 11.47 -3.10 -15.69
C GLY A 117 12.01 -4.16 -14.74
N VAL A 118 12.18 -5.38 -15.27
CA VAL A 118 12.66 -6.57 -14.55
C VAL A 118 13.78 -7.24 -15.36
N PRO A 119 14.75 -7.94 -14.73
CA PRO A 119 14.83 -8.29 -13.31
C PRO A 119 15.23 -7.12 -12.40
N ALA A 120 14.80 -7.16 -11.14
CA ALA A 120 15.10 -6.14 -10.15
C ALA A 120 15.18 -6.70 -8.72
N ILE A 121 15.96 -6.01 -7.87
CA ILE A 121 15.91 -6.17 -6.42
C ILE A 121 15.42 -4.85 -5.83
N ILE A 122 14.36 -4.90 -5.05
CA ILE A 122 13.81 -3.74 -4.34
C ILE A 122 14.29 -3.78 -2.90
N LEU A 123 14.77 -2.64 -2.40
CA LEU A 123 15.13 -2.46 -1.00
C LEU A 123 14.15 -1.46 -0.38
N ASP A 124 13.33 -1.92 0.56
CA ASP A 124 12.45 -1.06 1.35
C ASP A 124 12.99 -0.95 2.77
N MET A 125 13.20 0.28 3.26
CA MET A 125 13.79 0.58 4.57
C MET A 125 12.76 1.18 5.52
N GLY A 126 11.75 0.38 5.87
CA GLY A 126 10.71 0.74 6.81
C GLY A 126 10.97 0.28 8.24
N THR A 127 9.89 -0.12 8.93
CA THR A 127 9.98 -0.74 10.27
C THR A 127 10.80 -2.04 10.26
N ALA A 128 10.72 -2.76 9.14
CA ALA A 128 11.64 -3.82 8.76
C ALA A 128 12.36 -3.38 7.47
N VAL A 129 13.51 -3.98 7.20
CA VAL A 129 14.17 -3.85 5.89
C VAL A 129 13.77 -5.06 5.05
N THR A 130 13.20 -4.82 3.87
CA THR A 130 12.87 -5.91 2.93
C THR A 130 13.77 -5.85 1.71
N PHE A 131 14.09 -7.04 1.20
CA PHE A 131 14.67 -7.27 -0.11
C PHE A 131 13.64 -8.06 -0.90
N ASP A 132 13.20 -7.53 -2.04
CA ASP A 132 12.22 -8.18 -2.92
C ASP A 132 12.85 -8.49 -4.26
N ILE A 133 12.79 -9.75 -4.69
CA ILE A 133 13.40 -10.26 -5.91
C ILE A 133 12.31 -10.45 -6.97
N ILE A 134 12.50 -9.81 -8.11
CA ILE A 134 11.60 -9.91 -9.26
C ILE A 134 12.42 -10.34 -10.46
N THR A 135 11.98 -11.40 -11.12
CA THR A 135 12.60 -11.94 -12.33
C THR A 135 11.61 -11.92 -13.50
N SER A 136 11.99 -12.49 -14.64
CA SER A 136 11.06 -12.74 -15.75
C SER A 136 9.90 -13.67 -15.39
N ALA A 137 10.02 -14.46 -14.32
CA ALA A 137 8.92 -15.29 -13.81
C ALA A 137 7.94 -14.49 -12.94
N GLY A 138 8.28 -13.26 -12.54
CA GLY A 138 7.50 -12.42 -11.64
C GLY A 138 8.15 -12.25 -10.27
N TYR A 139 7.34 -11.95 -9.26
CA TYR A 139 7.77 -11.81 -7.86
C TYR A 139 8.13 -13.17 -7.26
N GLU A 140 9.40 -13.39 -6.92
CA GLU A 140 9.92 -14.68 -6.43
C GLU A 140 10.08 -14.75 -4.90
N GLY A 141 9.85 -13.64 -4.21
CA GLY A 141 10.03 -13.54 -2.76
C GLY A 141 11.22 -12.66 -2.39
N GLY A 142 11.89 -12.99 -1.28
CA GLY A 142 13.09 -12.30 -0.84
C GLY A 142 13.31 -12.39 0.67
N ILE A 143 13.91 -11.37 1.27
CA ILE A 143 14.39 -11.41 2.66
C ILE A 143 13.75 -10.28 3.47
N ILE A 144 13.40 -10.57 4.72
CA ILE A 144 12.99 -9.56 5.71
C ILE A 144 14.05 -9.55 6.82
N ALA A 145 14.58 -8.38 7.12
CA ALA A 145 15.53 -8.14 8.19
C ALA A 145 14.97 -7.09 9.18
N PRO A 146 15.46 -7.07 10.43
CA PRO A 146 15.10 -6.00 11.37
C PRO A 146 15.40 -4.62 10.79
N GLY A 147 14.52 -3.65 11.04
CA GLY A 147 14.74 -2.26 10.64
C GLY A 147 15.95 -1.65 11.34
N LEU A 148 16.58 -0.66 10.72
CA LEU A 148 17.77 0.03 11.27
C LEU A 148 17.55 0.52 12.71
N ALA A 149 16.37 1.08 13.00
CA ALA A 149 16.01 1.57 14.33
C ALA A 149 15.93 0.48 15.41
N VAL A 150 15.72 -0.78 15.03
CA VAL A 150 15.75 -1.93 15.95
C VAL A 150 17.19 -2.43 16.12
N MET A 151 18.01 -2.39 15.07
CA MET A 151 19.39 -2.87 15.09
C MET A 151 20.36 -1.95 15.85
N THR A 152 20.03 -0.66 16.00
CA THR A 152 20.87 0.34 16.68
C THR A 152 20.44 0.61 18.12
N ARG A 153 19.51 -0.16 18.67
CA ARG A 153 19.06 -0.08 20.07
C ARG A 153 19.78 -1.06 20.97
#